data_AF-A0A2T6CSE6-F1
#
_entry.id   AF-A0A2T6CSE6-F1
#
_cell.length_a   1.000
_cell.length_b   1.000
_cell.length_c   1.000
_cell.angle_alpha   90.00
_cell.angle_beta   90.00
_cell.angle_gamma   90.00
#
_symmetry.space_group_name_H-M   'P 1'
#
loop_
_entity.id
_entity.type
_entity.pdbx_description
1 polymer ?
#
loop_
_entity_poly.entity_id
_entity_poly.type
_entity_poly.pdbx_seq_one_letter_code
_entity_poly.pdbx_strand_id
1 'polypeptide(L)'
;MTTTWLRLTRRTKTTEDYKVSTMTERGSQLKVGIFMAIGLAAIAAMVVYFGRFGDSVRGYYQIRVEYPNASGIMQGAGVLLAGAKVGVVATPPVILPDMNGVYVMLKIYEEVKIPSKSEFTIGSSGLLGDRFIQINLQPGASQSEPIQPGAVIQGKNETGMSEIFDQVGPVVGEAREAITNIKNISKKLNEQVLTETMLKDLNASMANLKTTTQSFADASKRLDSIMDKAEKTIGTGEDALLSAKGAADELKKTITDVRGIVQQVKAGNGALGVLLSDKQTAENLRILVESMRKRGILWYKDTSRGNPDR
;
A
#
# COMPACT_ATOMS: atom_id res chain seq x y z
N MET A 1 99.20 23.57 61.61
CA MET A 1 98.62 22.94 60.41
C MET A 1 97.15 23.33 60.37
N THR A 2 96.84 24.45 59.70
CA THR A 2 96.29 24.58 58.33
C THR A 2 94.76 24.64 58.29
N THR A 3 94.27 25.88 58.39
CA THR A 3 93.38 26.59 57.45
C THR A 3 92.46 25.77 56.54
N THR A 4 91.15 26.09 56.52
CA THR A 4 90.34 26.31 55.30
C THR A 4 89.01 26.96 55.68
N TRP A 5 88.82 28.22 55.28
CA TRP A 5 87.57 28.97 55.42
C TRP A 5 86.73 28.85 54.14
N LEU A 6 85.44 28.55 54.29
CA LEU A 6 84.44 28.58 53.22
C LEU A 6 84.22 30.03 52.73
N ARG A 7 84.45 30.29 51.44
CA ARG A 7 83.98 31.51 50.75
C ARG A 7 82.59 31.26 50.16
N LEU A 8 81.56 31.87 50.74
CA LEU A 8 80.27 32.09 50.10
C LEU A 8 80.37 33.30 49.17
N THR A 9 80.34 33.08 47.86
CA THR A 9 80.13 34.15 46.88
C THR A 9 78.63 34.34 46.64
N ARG A 10 78.04 35.39 47.22
CA ARG A 10 76.73 35.88 46.79
C ARG A 10 76.88 36.54 45.42
N ARG A 11 76.43 35.86 44.35
CA ARG A 11 76.12 36.52 43.08
C ARG A 11 74.81 37.30 43.24
N THR A 12 74.89 38.62 43.27
CA THR A 12 73.72 39.50 43.09
C THR A 12 73.38 39.54 41.60
N LYS A 13 72.20 39.01 41.22
CA LYS A 13 71.66 39.21 39.86
C LYS A 13 71.26 40.67 39.69
N THR A 14 71.82 41.33 38.67
CA THR A 14 71.51 42.71 38.28
C THR A 14 70.18 42.79 37.52
N THR A 15 69.53 43.94 37.61
CA THR A 15 68.17 44.23 37.11
C THR A 15 67.99 44.16 35.58
N GLU A 16 69.05 43.99 34.80
CA GLU A 16 68.98 43.84 33.34
C GLU A 16 68.50 42.45 32.89
N ASP A 17 68.74 41.39 33.67
CA ASP A 17 68.36 40.01 33.33
C ASP A 17 66.84 39.79 33.32
N TYR A 18 66.06 40.64 34.00
CA TYR A 18 64.60 40.57 34.02
C TYR A 18 63.94 41.07 32.73
N LYS A 19 64.61 41.94 31.96
CA LYS A 19 63.99 42.57 30.79
C LYS A 19 64.03 41.67 29.55
N VAL A 20 65.08 40.84 29.42
CA VAL A 20 65.32 39.99 28.24
C VAL A 20 64.43 38.74 28.21
N SER A 21 64.03 38.23 29.37
CA SER A 21 63.15 37.04 29.48
C SER A 21 61.70 37.33 29.08
N THR A 22 61.23 38.58 29.20
CA THR A 22 59.84 38.94 28.85
C THR A 22 59.57 39.13 27.36
N MET A 23 60.60 39.40 26.53
CA MET A 23 60.39 39.59 25.08
C MET A 23 60.28 38.27 24.31
N THR A 24 61.01 37.23 24.71
CA THR A 24 60.96 35.91 24.06
C THR A 24 59.67 35.15 24.38
N GLU A 25 59.10 35.33 25.57
CA GLU A 25 57.84 34.66 25.97
C GLU A 25 56.61 35.17 25.19
N ARG A 26 56.54 36.47 24.91
CA ARG A 26 55.41 37.08 24.18
C ARG A 26 55.24 36.52 22.76
N GLY A 27 56.35 36.24 22.07
CA GLY A 27 56.33 35.66 20.72
C GLY A 27 55.79 34.23 20.70
N SER A 28 56.08 33.44 21.74
CA SER A 28 55.57 32.07 21.88
C SER A 28 54.10 32.05 22.29
N GLN A 29 53.67 32.96 23.17
CA GLN A 29 52.27 33.11 23.57
C GLN A 29 51.36 33.48 22.39
N LEU A 30 51.81 34.37 21.49
CA LEU A 30 51.05 34.74 20.29
C LEU A 30 50.88 33.56 19.32
N LYS A 31 51.92 32.73 19.14
CA LYS A 31 51.86 31.54 18.28
C LYS A 31 50.85 30.52 18.80
N VAL A 32 50.80 30.31 20.11
CA VAL A 32 49.81 29.43 20.75
C VAL A 32 48.39 29.98 20.57
N GLY A 33 48.21 31.30 20.73
CA GLY A 33 46.92 31.96 20.49
C GLY A 33 46.42 31.79 19.05
N ILE A 34 47.29 31.96 18.05
CA ILE A 34 46.96 31.76 16.63
C ILE A 34 46.61 30.29 16.35
N PHE A 35 47.38 29.35 16.88
CA PHE A 35 47.09 27.92 16.72
C PHE A 35 45.71 27.56 17.30
N MET A 36 45.39 28.06 18.50
CA MET A 36 44.09 27.86 19.12
C MET A 36 42.96 28.50 18.32
N ALA A 37 43.15 29.71 17.78
CA ALA A 37 42.17 30.39 16.94
C ALA A 37 41.90 29.63 15.64
N ILE A 38 42.94 29.09 14.99
CA ILE A 38 42.79 28.25 13.79
C ILE A 38 42.04 26.95 14.14
N GLY A 39 42.36 26.32 15.28
CA GLY A 39 41.66 25.13 15.75
C GLY A 39 40.16 25.39 16.00
N LEU A 40 39.84 26.50 16.68
CA LEU A 40 38.45 26.94 16.90
C LEU A 40 37.73 27.24 15.59
N ALA A 41 38.39 27.92 14.64
CA ALA A 41 37.82 28.20 13.33
C ALA A 41 37.56 26.91 12.53
N ALA A 42 38.46 25.93 12.60
CA ALA A 42 38.29 24.63 11.96
C ALA A 42 37.12 23.85 12.57
N ILE A 43 36.97 23.85 13.90
CA ILE A 43 35.83 23.24 14.59
C ILE A 43 34.53 23.95 14.19
N ALA A 44 34.51 25.28 14.17
CA ALA A 44 33.33 26.05 13.74
C ALA A 44 32.96 25.73 12.29
N ALA A 45 33.94 25.66 11.39
CA ALA A 45 33.73 25.25 10.01
C ALA A 45 33.19 23.83 9.90
N MET A 46 33.71 22.90 10.72
CA MET A 46 33.23 21.52 10.77
C MET A 46 31.80 21.43 11.30
N VAL A 47 31.45 22.18 12.35
CA VAL A 47 30.09 22.26 12.89
C VAL A 47 29.13 22.84 11.85
N VAL A 48 29.54 23.82 11.05
CA VAL A 48 28.71 24.36 9.96
C VAL A 48 28.59 23.37 8.80
N TYR A 49 29.66 22.64 8.47
CA TYR A 49 29.69 21.68 7.36
C TYR A 49 28.91 20.39 7.66
N PHE A 50 29.03 19.85 8.88
CA PHE A 50 28.32 18.65 9.33
C PHE A 50 27.00 18.94 10.04
N GLY A 51 26.87 20.13 10.63
CA GLY A 51 25.58 20.63 11.08
C GLY A 51 24.69 20.75 9.86
N ARG A 52 23.58 20.02 9.87
CA ARG A 52 22.61 19.93 8.77
C ARG A 52 21.85 21.24 8.52
N PHE A 53 22.50 22.39 8.69
CA PHE A 53 21.95 23.73 8.48
C PHE A 53 21.70 24.01 6.99
N GLY A 54 22.30 23.24 6.07
CA GLY A 54 22.00 23.30 4.63
C GLY A 54 20.54 22.95 4.28
N ASP A 55 19.84 22.19 5.13
CA ASP A 55 18.41 21.89 4.93
C ASP A 55 17.52 23.11 5.17
N SER A 56 18.00 24.21 5.78
CA SER A 56 17.20 25.43 6.05
C SER A 56 17.13 26.44 4.88
N VAL A 57 17.86 26.22 3.78
CA VAL A 57 17.87 27.17 2.64
C VAL A 57 16.73 26.92 1.65
N ARG A 58 16.16 25.72 1.63
CA ARG A 58 14.97 25.42 0.83
C ARG A 58 13.72 25.79 1.63
N GLY A 59 12.77 26.47 1.00
CA GLY A 59 11.46 26.72 1.59
C GLY A 59 10.70 25.41 1.77
N TYR A 60 10.01 25.24 2.91
CA TYR A 60 9.14 24.09 3.15
C TYR A 60 7.79 24.55 3.66
N TYR A 61 6.75 23.87 3.21
CA TYR A 61 5.45 23.90 3.88
C TYR A 61 5.23 22.61 4.64
N GLN A 62 4.43 22.70 5.71
CA GLN A 62 4.15 21.58 6.59
C GLN A 62 2.80 20.95 6.27
N ILE A 63 2.70 19.63 6.40
CA ILE A 63 1.44 18.88 6.31
C ILE A 63 1.40 17.91 7.50
N ARG A 64 0.27 17.83 8.20
CA ARG A 64 0.06 16.79 9.20
C ARG A 64 -0.60 15.60 8.53
N VAL A 65 -0.02 14.40 8.69
CA VAL A 65 -0.64 13.17 8.21
C VAL A 65 -0.88 12.24 9.38
N GLU A 66 -2.11 11.75 9.48
CA GLU A 66 -2.58 10.83 10.53
C GLU A 66 -2.62 9.41 9.98
N TYR A 67 -2.09 8.45 10.75
CA TYR A 67 -2.04 7.04 10.38
C TYR A 67 -2.59 6.20 11.53
N PRO A 68 -3.31 5.11 11.24
CA PRO A 68 -3.66 4.12 12.26
C PRO A 68 -2.41 3.50 12.90
N ASN A 69 -1.34 3.34 12.13
CA ASN A 69 -0.07 2.80 12.58
C ASN A 69 1.07 3.35 11.74
N ALA A 70 2.13 3.90 12.36
CA ALA A 70 3.32 4.38 11.65
C ALA A 70 4.61 3.65 12.06
N SER A 71 4.50 2.36 12.40
CA SER A 71 5.63 1.53 12.83
C SER A 71 6.78 1.58 11.82
N GLY A 72 7.97 1.93 12.29
CA GLY A 72 9.21 2.00 11.50
C GLY A 72 9.41 3.31 10.73
N ILE A 73 8.45 4.25 10.77
CA ILE A 73 8.71 5.62 10.31
C ILE A 73 9.57 6.34 11.35
N MET A 74 10.69 6.90 10.90
CA MET A 74 11.61 7.69 11.73
C MET A 74 11.67 9.14 11.27
N GLN A 75 12.09 10.03 12.18
CA GLN A 75 12.39 11.41 11.82
C GLN A 75 13.48 11.45 10.74
N GLY A 76 13.27 12.25 9.70
CA GLY A 76 14.16 12.34 8.55
C GLY A 76 13.87 11.33 7.44
N ALA A 77 12.93 10.40 7.64
CA ALA A 77 12.44 9.52 6.58
C ALA A 77 12.00 10.32 5.35
N GLY A 78 12.24 9.76 4.17
CA GLY A 78 11.90 10.41 2.90
C GLY A 78 10.39 10.51 2.70
N VAL A 79 9.95 11.62 2.11
CA VAL A 79 8.63 11.70 1.47
C VAL A 79 8.86 11.66 -0.03
N LEU A 80 8.28 10.68 -0.71
CA LEU A 80 8.49 10.40 -2.12
C LEU A 80 7.20 10.58 -2.91
N LEU A 81 7.33 11.11 -4.13
CA LEU A 81 6.27 11.17 -5.12
C LEU A 81 6.81 10.57 -6.41
N ALA A 82 6.17 9.51 -6.91
CA ALA A 82 6.63 8.77 -8.09
C ALA A 82 8.12 8.34 -8.00
N GLY A 83 8.63 8.05 -6.79
CA GLY A 83 10.03 7.68 -6.55
C GLY A 83 11.01 8.85 -6.42
N ALA A 84 10.57 10.09 -6.66
CA ALA A 84 11.38 11.28 -6.42
C ALA A 84 11.17 11.78 -4.98
N LYS A 85 12.25 12.12 -4.27
CA LYS A 85 12.17 12.69 -2.92
C LYS A 85 11.66 14.13 -3.00
N VAL A 86 10.48 14.39 -2.42
CA VAL A 86 9.80 15.70 -2.41
C VAL A 86 9.72 16.33 -1.02
N GLY A 87 10.21 15.62 0.01
CA GLY A 87 10.19 16.11 1.37
C GLY A 87 10.81 15.14 2.37
N VAL A 88 10.60 15.44 3.64
CA VAL A 88 11.08 14.64 4.78
C VAL A 88 10.08 14.65 5.93
N VAL A 89 10.09 13.58 6.72
CA VAL A 89 9.36 13.49 8.00
C VAL A 89 10.06 14.38 9.03
N ALA A 90 9.34 15.37 9.55
CA ALA A 90 9.88 16.38 10.46
C ALA A 90 9.89 15.94 11.93
N THR A 91 8.92 15.12 12.34
CA THR A 91 8.76 14.64 13.71
C THR A 91 8.64 13.12 13.74
N PRO A 92 9.10 12.44 14.80
CA PRO A 92 8.72 11.05 15.03
C PRO A 92 7.19 10.93 15.16
N PRO A 93 6.61 9.72 14.97
CA PRO A 93 5.18 9.48 15.19
C PRO A 93 4.76 9.87 16.61
N VAL A 94 3.69 10.65 16.71
CA VAL A 94 3.11 11.10 17.99
C VAL A 94 1.71 10.54 18.13
N ILE A 95 1.40 9.93 19.27
CA ILE A 95 0.09 9.33 19.54
C ILE A 95 -0.99 10.42 19.52
N LEU A 96 -2.08 10.16 18.81
CA LEU A 96 -3.24 11.03 18.78
C LEU A 96 -3.95 11.04 20.14
N PRO A 97 -4.57 12.16 20.57
CA PRO A 97 -5.24 12.25 21.87
C PRO A 97 -6.34 11.22 22.12
N ASP A 98 -6.96 10.72 21.05
CA ASP A 98 -8.02 9.71 21.09
C ASP A 98 -7.50 8.27 21.15
N MET A 99 -6.17 8.08 21.16
CA MET A 99 -5.47 6.79 21.19
C MET A 99 -5.75 5.87 19.98
N ASN A 100 -6.35 6.38 18.89
CA ASN A 100 -6.71 5.57 17.72
C ASN A 100 -5.66 5.61 16.59
N GLY A 101 -4.50 6.20 16.85
CA GLY A 101 -3.44 6.25 15.86
C GLY A 101 -2.33 7.21 16.25
N VAL A 102 -1.56 7.59 15.25
CA VAL A 102 -0.43 8.51 15.37
C VAL A 102 -0.49 9.55 14.26
N TYR A 103 0.05 10.74 14.52
CA TYR A 103 0.31 11.72 13.49
C TYR A 103 1.81 11.93 13.28
N VAL A 104 2.16 12.30 12.05
CA VAL A 104 3.51 12.72 11.67
C VAL A 104 3.43 14.07 10.96
N MET A 105 4.38 14.95 11.24
CA MET A 105 4.52 16.20 10.52
C MET A 105 5.47 16.02 9.34
N LEU A 106 5.03 16.38 8.14
CA LEU A 106 5.83 16.34 6.92
C LEU A 106 6.32 17.74 6.59
N LYS A 107 7.56 17.83 6.10
CA LYS A 107 8.10 19.03 5.45
C LYS A 107 8.24 18.73 3.97
N ILE A 108 7.46 19.41 3.15
CA ILE A 108 7.46 19.27 1.70
C ILE A 108 8.13 20.50 1.08
N TYR A 109 8.96 20.30 0.07
CA TYR A 109 9.62 21.42 -0.63
C TYR A 109 8.58 22.35 -1.26
N GLU A 110 8.73 23.67 -1.09
CA GLU A 110 7.77 24.67 -1.60
C GLU A 110 7.55 24.64 -3.11
N GLU A 111 8.56 24.21 -3.86
CA GLU A 111 8.52 23.99 -5.31
C GLU A 111 7.56 22.86 -5.73
N VAL A 112 7.23 21.93 -4.82
CA VAL A 112 6.35 20.80 -5.09
C VAL A 112 4.95 21.07 -4.53
N LYS A 113 3.98 21.35 -5.41
CA LYS A 113 2.57 21.48 -5.05
C LYS A 113 1.89 20.11 -5.12
N ILE A 114 1.62 19.51 -3.96
CA ILE A 114 0.92 18.22 -3.88
C ILE A 114 -0.58 18.47 -4.08
N PRO A 115 -1.25 17.83 -5.05
CA PRO A 115 -2.69 17.99 -5.24
C PRO A 115 -3.50 17.39 -4.09
N SER A 116 -4.68 17.94 -3.80
CA SER A 116 -5.57 17.49 -2.70
C SER A 116 -6.08 16.05 -2.86
N LYS A 117 -6.24 15.55 -4.09
CA LYS A 117 -6.57 14.15 -4.37
C LYS A 117 -5.33 13.24 -4.37
N SER A 118 -4.45 13.39 -3.39
CA SER A 118 -3.28 12.53 -3.21
C SER A 118 -3.45 11.63 -1.99
N GLU A 119 -3.03 10.39 -2.10
CA GLU A 119 -2.98 9.45 -0.98
C GLU A 119 -1.56 9.35 -0.43
N PHE A 120 -1.46 9.35 0.90
CA PHE A 120 -0.19 9.23 1.60
C PHE A 120 -0.11 7.85 2.22
N THR A 121 0.74 6.99 1.67
CA THR A 121 0.93 5.61 2.15
C THR A 121 2.30 5.42 2.78
N ILE A 122 2.42 4.58 3.81
CA ILE A 122 3.72 4.17 4.35
C ILE A 122 4.28 3.04 3.48
N GLY A 123 5.36 3.32 2.77
CA GLY A 123 6.12 2.36 1.96
C GLY A 123 7.41 1.91 2.64
N SER A 124 8.10 0.97 2.01
CA SER A 124 9.37 0.42 2.47
C SER A 124 10.33 0.19 1.31
N SER A 125 11.62 0.53 1.50
CA SER A 125 12.66 0.24 0.51
C SER A 125 13.04 -1.25 0.57
N GLY A 126 12.16 -2.12 0.08
CA GLY A 126 12.28 -3.58 0.23
C GLY A 126 11.69 -4.07 1.56
N LEU A 127 12.03 -5.29 1.98
CA LEU A 127 11.39 -5.94 3.14
C LEU A 127 11.98 -5.52 4.50
N LEU A 128 13.27 -5.16 4.51
CA LEU A 128 14.02 -4.74 5.71
C LEU A 128 14.47 -3.28 5.65
N GLY A 129 14.13 -2.58 4.56
CA GLY A 129 14.62 -1.23 4.32
C GLY A 129 13.95 -0.19 5.20
N ASP A 130 14.52 1.01 5.15
CA ASP A 130 13.92 2.18 5.79
C ASP A 130 12.51 2.42 5.27
N ARG A 131 11.62 2.80 6.19
CA ARG A 131 10.26 3.19 5.81
C ARG A 131 10.24 4.64 5.36
N PHE A 132 9.38 4.90 4.39
CA PHE A 132 9.19 6.22 3.81
C PHE A 132 7.71 6.49 3.58
N ILE A 133 7.37 7.74 3.35
CA ILE A 133 6.01 8.12 2.98
C ILE A 133 5.95 8.26 1.47
N GLN A 134 5.10 7.46 0.85
CA GLN A 134 4.82 7.48 -0.58
C GLN A 134 3.56 8.31 -0.84
N ILE A 135 3.64 9.22 -1.80
CA ILE A 135 2.51 10.00 -2.29
C ILE A 135 2.06 9.39 -3.60
N ASN A 136 0.81 8.90 -3.60
CA ASN A 136 0.16 8.32 -4.77
C ASN A 136 -0.92 9.29 -5.27
N LEU A 137 -0.85 9.66 -6.55
CA LEU A 137 -1.84 10.53 -7.17
C LEU A 137 -3.05 9.71 -7.60
N GLN A 138 -4.25 10.07 -7.12
CA GLN A 138 -5.48 9.45 -7.61
C GLN A 138 -5.79 9.90 -9.05
N PRO A 139 -6.60 9.15 -9.81
CA PRO A 139 -7.09 9.59 -11.11
C PRO A 139 -7.74 10.99 -11.03
N GLY A 140 -7.28 11.91 -11.88
CA GLY A 140 -7.73 13.31 -11.89
C GLY A 140 -7.11 14.21 -10.81
N ALA A 141 -6.12 13.72 -10.04
CA ALA A 141 -5.48 14.52 -9.00
C ALA A 141 -4.74 15.74 -9.55
N SER A 142 -4.11 15.67 -10.72
CA SER A 142 -3.38 16.79 -11.31
C SER A 142 -4.23 18.04 -11.58
N GLN A 143 -5.57 17.91 -11.60
CA GLN A 143 -6.51 19.01 -11.78
C GLN A 143 -7.12 19.52 -10.46
N SER A 144 -6.78 18.88 -9.33
CA SER A 144 -7.28 19.26 -8.02
C SER A 144 -6.44 20.37 -7.40
N GLU A 145 -7.05 21.18 -6.54
CA GLU A 145 -6.34 22.25 -5.84
C GLU A 145 -5.22 21.67 -4.97
N PRO A 146 -4.06 22.36 -4.87
CA PRO A 146 -2.98 21.94 -3.99
C PRO A 146 -3.41 21.87 -2.52
N ILE A 147 -2.81 20.94 -1.78
CA ILE A 147 -2.96 20.87 -0.32
C ILE A 147 -2.40 22.15 0.31
N GLN A 148 -3.20 22.78 1.16
CA GLN A 148 -2.78 23.98 1.87
C GLN A 148 -1.75 23.67 2.96
N PRO A 149 -0.81 24.58 3.23
CA PRO A 149 0.08 24.46 4.38
C PRO A 149 -0.70 24.29 5.69
N GLY A 150 -0.27 23.32 6.51
CA GLY A 150 -0.90 22.99 7.80
C GLY A 150 -2.11 22.08 7.71
N ALA A 151 -2.51 21.65 6.50
CA ALA A 151 -3.63 20.71 6.34
C ALA A 151 -3.39 19.39 7.10
N VAL A 152 -4.49 18.82 7.59
CA VAL A 152 -4.51 17.48 8.20
C VAL A 152 -5.05 16.50 7.16
N ILE A 153 -4.28 15.46 6.87
CA ILE A 153 -4.60 14.45 5.86
C ILE A 153 -4.65 13.08 6.55
N GLN A 154 -5.64 12.26 6.16
CA GLN A 154 -5.70 10.87 6.58
C GLN A 154 -4.81 10.02 5.68
N GLY A 155 -3.75 9.49 6.26
CA GLY A 155 -2.84 8.53 5.62
C GLY A 155 -3.39 7.11 5.69
N LYS A 156 -2.88 6.27 4.79
CA LYS A 156 -3.22 4.84 4.72
C LYS A 156 -1.96 4.02 4.92
N ASN A 157 -2.09 2.82 5.47
CA ASN A 157 -1.00 1.86 5.42
C ASN A 157 -0.99 1.23 4.02
N GLU A 158 0.18 0.82 3.52
CA GLU A 158 0.20 -0.03 2.32
C GLU A 158 -0.70 -1.24 2.53
N THR A 159 -1.50 -1.57 1.52
CA THR A 159 -2.39 -2.73 1.53
C THR A 159 -1.54 -3.99 1.67
N GLY A 160 -1.40 -4.46 2.91
CA GLY A 160 -0.66 -5.68 3.21
C GLY A 160 -1.42 -6.93 2.77
N MET A 161 -0.75 -8.07 2.79
CA MET A 161 -1.37 -9.37 2.48
C MET A 161 -2.58 -9.68 3.38
N SER A 162 -2.60 -9.14 4.62
CA SER A 162 -3.71 -9.29 5.58
C SER A 162 -5.05 -8.79 5.02
N GLU A 163 -5.06 -7.66 4.31
CA GLU A 163 -6.30 -7.08 3.81
C GLU A 163 -6.82 -7.82 2.57
N ILE A 164 -5.94 -8.55 1.87
CA ILE A 164 -6.34 -9.51 0.84
C ILE A 164 -7.07 -10.70 1.48
N PHE A 165 -6.57 -11.21 2.62
CA PHE A 165 -7.24 -12.28 3.37
C PHE A 165 -8.61 -11.87 3.89
N ASP A 166 -8.74 -10.64 4.40
CA ASP A 166 -10.03 -10.12 4.86
C ASP A 166 -11.06 -10.02 3.73
N GLN A 167 -10.60 -9.79 2.49
CA GLN A 167 -11.44 -9.80 1.29
C GLN A 167 -11.71 -11.21 0.73
N VAL A 168 -10.98 -12.24 1.14
CA VAL A 168 -11.16 -13.63 0.66
C VAL A 168 -12.42 -14.26 1.25
N GLY A 169 -12.66 -14.06 2.56
CA GLY A 169 -13.81 -14.66 3.26
C GLY A 169 -15.17 -14.37 2.60
N PRO A 170 -15.52 -13.09 2.34
CA PRO A 170 -16.78 -12.73 1.69
C PRO A 170 -16.93 -13.32 0.29
N VAL A 171 -15.86 -13.31 -0.52
CA VAL A 171 -15.89 -13.84 -1.90
C VAL A 171 -16.19 -15.34 -1.92
N VAL A 172 -15.64 -16.10 -0.97
CA VAL A 172 -15.95 -17.54 -0.82
C VAL A 172 -17.40 -17.76 -0.42
N GLY A 173 -17.92 -16.92 0.47
CA GLY A 173 -19.32 -16.94 0.88
C GLY A 173 -20.25 -16.72 -0.31
N GLU A 174 -20.02 -15.65 -1.08
CA GLU A 174 -20.80 -15.31 -2.27
C GLU A 174 -20.73 -16.40 -3.34
N ALA A 175 -19.56 -17.01 -3.57
CA ALA A 175 -19.40 -18.10 -4.52
C ALA A 175 -20.19 -19.36 -4.09
N ARG A 176 -20.15 -19.71 -2.80
CA ARG A 176 -20.93 -20.84 -2.25
C ARG A 176 -22.44 -20.59 -2.35
N GLU A 177 -22.87 -19.36 -2.13
CA GLU A 177 -24.27 -18.97 -2.28
C GLU A 177 -24.73 -19.07 -3.74
N ALA A 178 -23.92 -18.57 -4.69
CA ALA A 178 -24.19 -18.71 -6.12
C ALA A 178 -24.34 -20.18 -6.54
N ILE A 179 -23.44 -21.07 -6.07
CA ILE A 179 -23.53 -22.52 -6.35
C ILE A 179 -24.84 -23.11 -5.81
N THR A 180 -25.20 -22.77 -4.57
CA THR A 180 -26.46 -23.22 -3.95
C THR A 180 -27.67 -22.76 -4.77
N ASN A 181 -27.68 -21.50 -5.19
CA ASN A 181 -28.76 -20.92 -5.98
C ASN A 181 -28.89 -21.60 -7.36
N ILE A 182 -27.77 -21.85 -8.05
CA ILE A 182 -27.79 -22.54 -9.35
C ILE A 182 -28.23 -24.01 -9.18
N LYS A 183 -27.82 -24.70 -8.11
CA LYS A 183 -28.29 -26.07 -7.82
C LYS A 183 -29.81 -26.11 -7.61
N ASN A 184 -30.36 -25.13 -6.90
CA ASN A 184 -31.80 -25.01 -6.68
C ASN A 184 -32.55 -24.70 -7.97
N ILE A 185 -31.98 -23.86 -8.83
CA ILE A 185 -32.52 -23.57 -10.17
C ILE A 185 -32.49 -24.83 -11.04
N SER A 186 -31.38 -25.57 -11.08
CA SER A 186 -31.25 -26.82 -11.82
C SER A 186 -32.27 -27.87 -11.39
N LYS A 187 -32.53 -27.98 -10.07
CA LYS A 187 -33.57 -28.88 -9.54
C LYS A 187 -34.98 -28.46 -9.98
N LYS A 188 -35.29 -27.15 -9.98
CA LYS A 188 -36.58 -26.60 -10.42
C LYS A 188 -36.78 -26.68 -11.93
N LEU A 189 -35.70 -26.54 -12.71
CA LEU A 189 -35.74 -26.61 -14.18
C LEU A 189 -35.92 -28.04 -14.70
N ASN A 190 -35.57 -29.04 -13.90
CA ASN A 190 -35.82 -30.45 -14.20
C ASN A 190 -37.32 -30.83 -14.16
N GLU A 191 -38.19 -29.93 -13.68
CA GLU A 191 -39.61 -30.24 -13.46
C GLU A 191 -40.57 -29.59 -14.47
N GLN A 192 -40.19 -28.59 -15.29
CA GLN A 192 -41.22 -28.02 -16.18
C GLN A 192 -40.88 -27.19 -17.41
N VAL A 193 -39.67 -26.69 -17.67
CA VAL A 193 -39.44 -25.87 -18.88
C VAL A 193 -37.96 -25.86 -19.23
N LEU A 194 -37.48 -26.60 -20.24
CA LEU A 194 -36.21 -26.27 -20.92
C LEU A 194 -36.12 -26.88 -22.33
N THR A 195 -35.61 -26.07 -23.27
CA THR A 195 -35.06 -26.51 -24.57
C THR A 195 -33.66 -27.11 -24.35
N GLU A 196 -33.26 -28.14 -25.11
CA GLU A 196 -31.96 -28.82 -24.97
C GLU A 196 -30.74 -27.87 -24.89
N THR A 197 -30.79 -26.74 -25.60
CA THR A 197 -29.73 -25.72 -25.63
C THR A 197 -29.50 -25.07 -24.26
N MET A 198 -30.57 -24.73 -23.53
CA MET A 198 -30.46 -24.09 -22.22
C MET A 198 -29.93 -25.05 -21.16
N LEU A 199 -30.29 -26.34 -21.24
CA LEU A 199 -29.72 -27.39 -20.39
C LEU A 199 -28.20 -27.54 -20.62
N LYS A 200 -27.77 -27.46 -21.88
CA LYS A 200 -26.36 -27.56 -22.26
C LYS A 200 -25.54 -26.37 -21.74
N ASP A 201 -26.05 -25.15 -21.91
CA ASP A 201 -25.36 -23.94 -21.45
C ASP A 201 -25.31 -23.82 -19.92
N LEU A 202 -26.39 -24.24 -19.23
CA LEU A 202 -26.42 -24.34 -17.78
C LEU A 202 -25.42 -25.38 -17.27
N ASN A 203 -25.36 -26.55 -17.89
CA ASN A 203 -24.39 -27.59 -17.52
C ASN A 203 -22.94 -27.13 -17.75
N ALA A 204 -22.67 -26.43 -18.86
CA ALA A 204 -21.35 -25.85 -19.13
C ALA A 204 -20.97 -24.77 -18.10
N SER A 205 -21.91 -23.89 -17.76
CA SER A 205 -21.70 -22.86 -16.73
C SER A 205 -21.49 -23.45 -15.34
N MET A 206 -22.23 -24.51 -15.00
CA MET A 206 -22.05 -25.26 -13.75
C MET A 206 -20.69 -25.96 -13.70
N ALA A 207 -20.26 -26.58 -14.81
CA ALA A 207 -18.96 -27.22 -14.91
C ALA A 207 -17.82 -26.21 -14.76
N ASN A 208 -17.92 -25.06 -15.41
CA ASN A 208 -16.94 -23.97 -15.28
C ASN A 208 -16.93 -23.40 -13.87
N LEU A 209 -18.10 -23.09 -13.28
CA LEU A 209 -18.18 -22.56 -11.92
C LEU A 209 -17.64 -23.57 -10.89
N LYS A 210 -17.95 -24.86 -11.02
CA LYS A 210 -17.40 -25.92 -10.19
C LYS A 210 -15.88 -25.97 -10.32
N THR A 211 -15.36 -25.91 -11.55
CA THR A 211 -13.92 -25.93 -11.82
C THR A 211 -13.23 -24.71 -11.21
N THR A 212 -13.73 -23.50 -11.48
CA THR A 212 -13.17 -22.25 -10.93
C THR A 212 -13.24 -22.23 -9.40
N THR A 213 -14.33 -22.69 -8.79
CA THR A 213 -14.45 -22.75 -7.32
C THR A 213 -13.49 -23.78 -6.72
N GLN A 214 -13.24 -24.87 -7.44
CA GLN A 214 -12.28 -25.88 -7.02
C GLN A 214 -10.84 -25.38 -7.13
N SER A 215 -10.48 -24.73 -8.25
CA SER A 215 -9.20 -24.03 -8.42
C SER A 215 -9.00 -22.96 -7.34
N PHE A 216 -10.05 -22.23 -6.98
CA PHE A 216 -10.02 -21.26 -5.89
C PHE A 216 -9.72 -21.94 -4.54
N ALA A 217 -10.44 -23.02 -4.22
CA ALA A 217 -10.24 -23.76 -2.97
C ALA A 217 -8.82 -24.34 -2.88
N ASP A 218 -8.28 -24.81 -4.00
CA ASP A 218 -6.93 -25.36 -4.08
C ASP A 218 -5.86 -24.26 -3.94
N ALA A 219 -6.05 -23.10 -4.58
CA ALA A 219 -5.19 -21.93 -4.42
C ALA A 219 -5.18 -21.43 -2.98
N SER A 220 -6.36 -21.35 -2.34
CA SER A 220 -6.48 -20.98 -0.92
C SER A 220 -5.72 -21.95 -0.01
N LYS A 221 -5.89 -23.27 -0.19
CA LYS A 221 -5.16 -24.28 0.60
C LYS A 221 -3.65 -24.20 0.43
N ARG A 222 -3.18 -23.92 -0.80
CA ARG A 222 -1.76 -23.73 -1.07
C ARG A 222 -1.22 -22.50 -0.34
N LEU A 223 -1.96 -21.40 -0.36
CA LEU A 223 -1.60 -20.18 0.34
C LEU A 223 -1.54 -20.39 1.86
N ASP A 224 -2.55 -21.06 2.44
CA ASP A 224 -2.56 -21.44 3.87
C ASP A 224 -1.34 -22.30 4.22
N SER A 225 -1.02 -23.29 3.39
CA SER A 225 0.14 -24.17 3.61
C SER A 225 1.48 -23.45 3.52
N ILE A 226 1.59 -22.44 2.65
CA ILE A 226 2.78 -21.59 2.55
C ILE A 226 2.88 -20.69 3.77
N MET A 227 1.75 -20.13 4.24
CA MET A 227 1.71 -19.26 5.42
C MET A 227 2.09 -20.02 6.69
N ASP A 228 1.54 -21.21 6.89
CA ASP A 228 1.90 -22.11 8.00
C ASP A 228 3.39 -22.45 8.01
N LYS A 229 3.98 -22.65 6.82
CA LYS A 229 5.42 -22.92 6.67
C LYS A 229 6.25 -21.67 6.94
N ALA A 230 5.81 -20.51 6.49
CA ALA A 230 6.47 -19.23 6.72
C ALA A 230 6.44 -18.83 8.21
N GLU A 231 5.33 -19.11 8.91
CA GLU A 231 5.18 -18.84 10.34
C GLU A 231 6.04 -19.78 11.20
N LYS A 232 6.09 -21.07 10.85
CA LYS A 232 6.90 -22.07 11.57
C LYS A 232 8.40 -21.95 11.29
N THR A 233 8.78 -21.31 10.19
CA THR A 233 10.18 -21.14 9.82
C THR A 233 10.55 -19.68 9.98
N ILE A 234 10.81 -19.28 11.23
CA ILE A 234 11.25 -17.94 11.60
C ILE A 234 12.51 -17.59 10.78
N GLY A 235 12.33 -16.92 9.64
CA GLY A 235 13.41 -16.36 8.83
C GLY A 235 13.75 -17.04 7.49
N THR A 236 12.97 -17.97 6.93
CA THR A 236 13.33 -18.50 5.59
C THR A 236 12.85 -17.59 4.46
N GLY A 237 13.82 -16.83 3.93
CA GLY A 237 14.19 -16.86 2.51
C GLY A 237 13.24 -16.19 1.53
N GLU A 238 13.82 -15.37 0.66
CA GLU A 238 13.19 -14.76 -0.52
C GLU A 238 12.26 -15.73 -1.27
N ASP A 239 12.61 -17.02 -1.33
CA ASP A 239 11.82 -18.08 -1.98
C ASP A 239 10.44 -18.34 -1.36
N ALA A 240 10.32 -18.31 -0.03
CA ALA A 240 9.03 -18.50 0.64
C ALA A 240 8.10 -17.30 0.37
N LEU A 241 8.68 -16.10 0.31
CA LEU A 241 7.99 -14.86 0.02
C LEU A 241 7.58 -14.75 -1.46
N LEU A 242 8.45 -15.17 -2.38
CA LEU A 242 8.13 -15.27 -3.80
C LEU A 242 7.03 -16.30 -4.05
N SER A 243 7.07 -17.43 -3.34
CA SER A 243 6.02 -18.47 -3.41
C SER A 243 4.68 -17.97 -2.85
N ALA A 244 4.71 -17.27 -1.71
CA ALA A 244 3.51 -16.66 -1.12
C ALA A 244 2.91 -15.58 -2.03
N LYS A 245 3.75 -14.73 -2.62
CA LYS A 245 3.32 -13.72 -3.59
C LYS A 245 2.70 -14.37 -4.83
N GLY A 246 3.34 -15.41 -5.38
CA GLY A 246 2.81 -16.15 -6.52
C GLY A 246 1.44 -16.77 -6.22
N ALA A 247 1.29 -17.41 -5.06
CA ALA A 247 0.02 -17.98 -4.61
C ALA A 247 -1.06 -16.89 -4.40
N ALA A 248 -0.70 -15.74 -3.85
CA ALA A 248 -1.61 -14.60 -3.68
C ALA A 248 -2.04 -14.00 -5.03
N ASP A 249 -1.13 -13.89 -6.00
CA ASP A 249 -1.44 -13.42 -7.36
C ASP A 249 -2.37 -14.40 -8.08
N GLU A 250 -2.16 -15.72 -7.93
CA GLU A 250 -3.03 -16.76 -8.48
C GLU A 250 -4.42 -16.75 -7.83
N LEU A 251 -4.49 -16.55 -6.51
CA LEU A 251 -5.73 -16.35 -5.78
C LEU A 251 -6.47 -15.10 -6.29
N LYS A 252 -5.77 -13.97 -6.46
CA LYS A 252 -6.34 -12.72 -6.98
C LYS A 252 -6.92 -12.88 -8.40
N LYS A 253 -6.23 -13.59 -9.28
CA LYS A 253 -6.74 -13.93 -10.61
C LYS A 253 -8.03 -14.75 -10.50
N THR A 254 -8.02 -15.79 -9.67
CA THR A 254 -9.20 -16.65 -9.48
C THR A 254 -10.39 -15.88 -8.88
N ILE A 255 -10.16 -14.98 -7.93
CA ILE A 255 -11.20 -14.07 -7.40
C ILE A 255 -11.80 -13.22 -8.51
N THR A 256 -10.96 -12.72 -9.42
CA THR A 256 -11.40 -11.91 -10.55
C THR A 256 -12.27 -12.74 -11.51
N ASP A 257 -11.86 -13.98 -11.79
CA ASP A 257 -12.62 -14.91 -12.64
C ASP A 257 -13.98 -15.28 -12.00
N VAL A 258 -13.99 -15.57 -10.69
CA VAL A 258 -15.23 -15.83 -9.94
C VAL A 258 -16.17 -14.62 -9.98
N ARG A 259 -15.64 -13.40 -9.72
CA ARG A 259 -16.44 -12.17 -9.82
C ARG A 259 -16.99 -11.97 -11.22
N GLY A 260 -16.21 -12.26 -12.26
CA GLY A 260 -16.65 -12.20 -13.65
C GLY A 260 -17.83 -13.13 -13.94
N ILE A 261 -17.74 -14.39 -13.48
CA ILE A 261 -18.85 -15.36 -13.64
C ILE A 261 -20.09 -14.89 -12.86
N VAL A 262 -19.92 -14.47 -11.60
CA VAL A 262 -21.02 -13.96 -10.77
C VAL A 262 -21.67 -12.73 -11.40
N GLN A 263 -20.88 -11.82 -11.96
CA GLN A 263 -21.39 -10.64 -12.67
C GLN A 263 -22.13 -11.01 -13.95
N GLN A 264 -21.64 -11.98 -14.75
CA GLN A 264 -22.36 -12.44 -15.93
C GLN A 264 -23.71 -13.07 -15.59
N VAL A 265 -23.78 -13.83 -14.48
CA VAL A 265 -25.02 -14.39 -13.96
C VAL A 265 -25.97 -13.29 -13.47
N LYS A 266 -25.47 -12.28 -12.75
CA LYS A 266 -26.26 -11.13 -12.28
C LYS A 266 -26.72 -10.20 -13.41
N ALA A 267 -25.91 -10.05 -14.46
CA ALA A 267 -26.16 -9.10 -15.55
C ALA A 267 -27.15 -9.60 -16.60
N GLY A 268 -27.73 -10.78 -16.44
CA GLY A 268 -28.75 -11.24 -17.37
C GLY A 268 -28.23 -11.87 -18.67
N ASN A 269 -26.91 -11.93 -18.87
CA ASN A 269 -26.32 -12.40 -20.12
C ASN A 269 -26.39 -13.93 -20.21
N GLY A 270 -27.30 -14.44 -21.03
CA GLY A 270 -27.56 -15.86 -21.26
C GLY A 270 -28.94 -16.32 -20.78
N ALA A 271 -29.33 -17.55 -21.14
CA ALA A 271 -30.67 -18.10 -20.86
C ALA A 271 -31.09 -18.00 -19.39
N LEU A 272 -30.16 -18.18 -18.45
CA LEU A 272 -30.38 -18.08 -17.00
C LEU A 272 -30.54 -16.65 -16.52
N GLY A 273 -29.83 -15.72 -17.16
CA GLY A 273 -29.90 -14.31 -16.83
C GLY A 273 -31.23 -13.68 -17.26
N VAL A 274 -31.75 -14.08 -18.42
CA VAL A 274 -33.10 -13.71 -18.91
C VAL A 274 -34.19 -14.29 -18.00
N LEU A 275 -33.99 -15.48 -17.43
CA LEU A 275 -34.91 -16.11 -16.47
C LEU A 275 -34.90 -15.47 -15.07
N LEU A 276 -33.78 -14.91 -14.65
CA LEU A 276 -33.61 -14.35 -13.29
C LEU A 276 -33.85 -12.84 -13.21
N SER A 277 -33.63 -12.10 -14.30
CA SER A 277 -33.62 -10.62 -14.26
C SER A 277 -34.99 -9.97 -14.42
N ASP A 278 -35.98 -10.68 -14.96
CA ASP A 278 -37.31 -10.11 -15.20
C ASP A 278 -38.44 -11.07 -14.80
N LYS A 279 -39.14 -10.74 -13.71
CA LYS A 279 -40.35 -11.44 -13.24
C LYS A 279 -41.41 -11.53 -14.34
N GLN A 280 -41.50 -10.53 -15.22
CA GLN A 280 -42.50 -10.48 -16.28
C GLN A 280 -42.12 -11.41 -17.43
N THR A 281 -40.83 -11.50 -17.78
CA THR A 281 -40.34 -12.46 -18.78
C THR A 281 -40.45 -13.91 -18.30
N ALA A 282 -40.18 -14.18 -17.01
CA ALA A 282 -40.39 -15.50 -16.42
C ALA A 282 -41.88 -15.91 -16.43
N GLU A 283 -42.81 -14.98 -16.15
CA GLU A 283 -44.25 -15.26 -16.21
C GLU A 283 -44.75 -15.42 -17.65
N ASN A 284 -44.26 -14.60 -18.59
CA ASN A 284 -44.60 -14.74 -20.02
C ASN A 284 -44.12 -16.08 -20.58
N LEU A 285 -42.93 -16.56 -20.16
CA LEU A 285 -42.43 -17.87 -20.55
C LEU A 285 -43.26 -19.00 -19.93
N ARG A 286 -43.71 -18.84 -18.68
CA ARG A 286 -44.63 -19.77 -18.01
C ARG A 286 -45.97 -19.86 -18.75
N ILE A 287 -46.55 -18.72 -19.13
CA ILE A 287 -47.79 -18.63 -19.91
C ILE A 287 -47.62 -19.26 -21.29
N LEU A 288 -46.49 -19.01 -21.96
CA LEU A 288 -46.19 -19.60 -23.26
C LEU A 288 -46.14 -21.14 -23.17
N VAL A 289 -45.42 -21.68 -22.19
CA VAL A 289 -45.34 -23.13 -22.00
C VAL A 289 -46.69 -23.71 -21.59
N GLU A 290 -47.46 -23.01 -20.75
CA GLU A 290 -48.81 -23.43 -20.39
C GLU A 290 -49.75 -23.44 -21.61
N SER A 291 -49.61 -22.46 -22.51
CA SER A 291 -50.37 -22.38 -23.76
C SER A 291 -50.00 -23.50 -24.74
N MET A 292 -48.72 -23.85 -24.86
CA MET A 292 -48.24 -24.97 -25.68
C MET A 292 -48.67 -26.33 -25.10
N ARG A 293 -48.70 -26.45 -23.77
CA ARG A 293 -49.19 -27.66 -23.07
C ARG A 293 -50.69 -27.84 -23.24
N LYS A 294 -51.48 -26.77 -23.19
CA LYS A 294 -52.95 -26.82 -23.33
C LYS A 294 -53.41 -26.95 -24.79
N ARG A 295 -52.66 -26.44 -25.76
CA ARG A 295 -53.07 -26.35 -27.17
C ARG A 295 -52.02 -26.90 -28.13
N GLY A 296 -51.44 -28.07 -27.83
CA GLY A 296 -50.33 -28.69 -28.58
C GLY A 296 -50.31 -28.37 -30.09
N ILE A 297 -49.11 -28.12 -30.61
CA ILE A 297 -48.69 -27.52 -31.91
C ILE A 297 -49.40 -28.03 -33.20
N LEU A 298 -50.36 -28.95 -33.11
CA LEU A 298 -50.98 -29.62 -34.27
C LEU A 298 -52.26 -28.98 -34.81
N TRP A 299 -52.68 -27.78 -34.36
CA TRP A 299 -53.93 -27.16 -34.83
C TRP A 299 -53.78 -25.76 -35.44
N TYR A 300 -52.68 -25.49 -36.15
CA TYR A 300 -52.70 -24.43 -37.17
C TYR A 300 -53.27 -25.01 -38.48
N LYS A 301 -54.60 -25.10 -38.57
CA LYS A 301 -55.27 -25.25 -39.87
C LYS A 301 -55.11 -23.92 -40.59
N ASP A 302 -54.19 -23.88 -41.55
CA ASP A 302 -54.15 -22.85 -42.58
C ASP A 302 -55.47 -22.94 -43.39
N THR A 303 -56.44 -22.08 -43.06
CA THR A 303 -57.69 -21.95 -43.84
C THR A 303 -57.52 -20.99 -45.02
N SER A 304 -56.29 -20.69 -45.44
CA SER A 304 -56.01 -19.74 -46.53
C SER A 304 -55.38 -20.42 -47.74
N ARG A 305 -55.99 -21.51 -48.24
CA ARG A 305 -55.74 -21.98 -49.61
C ARG A 305 -56.93 -22.76 -50.18
N GLY A 306 -57.55 -22.16 -51.20
CA GLY A 306 -58.26 -22.87 -52.27
C GLY A 306 -59.79 -22.80 -52.21
N ASN A 307 -60.37 -21.77 -52.82
CA ASN A 307 -61.61 -21.96 -53.56
C ASN A 307 -61.25 -22.25 -55.03
N PRO A 308 -61.33 -23.51 -55.49
CA PRO A 308 -61.66 -23.81 -56.86
C PRO A 308 -63.14 -24.23 -56.92
N ASP A 309 -63.91 -23.50 -57.71
CA ASP A 309 -65.27 -23.81 -58.15
C ASP A 309 -66.37 -23.91 -57.08
N ARG A 310 -67.07 -22.79 -56.89
CA ARG A 310 -68.53 -22.65 -57.04
C ARG A 310 -68.94 -21.20 -57.18
#